data_AF-N4XJQ4-F1
#
_entry.id   AF-N4XJQ4-F1
#
_cell.length_a   1.000
_cell.length_b   1.000
_cell.length_c   1.000
_cell.angle_alpha   90.00
_cell.angle_beta   90.00
_cell.angle_gamma   90.00
#
_symmetry.space_group_name_H-M   'P 1'
#
loop_
_entity.id
_entity.type
_entity.pdbx_description
1 polymer ?
#
loop_
_entity_poly.entity_id
_entity_poly.type
_entity_poly.pdbx_seq_one_letter_code
_entity_poly.pdbx_strand_id
1 'polypeptide(L)'
;MLAKVIAKQTLTGLSFLHKHNIAHAEPNLPAYLVRPASYPINIKSSFDTIKIVHFGQSFFNNDSPGAFHTPLYYRAPEIIFNDNVDHRILVSQMLEMSGDTIPDRWQKQWHAMNSKQLRDYEHRSLQSGFEEVYFDEEKKQDVSREDIIRVGVLVSSMIRLEPSVRASVNTVLQDAWFQAS
;
A
#
# COMPACT_ATOMS: atom_id res chain seq x y z
N MET A 1 12.42 -14.15 8.24
CA MET A 1 10.95 -14.06 8.46
C MET A 1 10.20 -14.14 7.14
N LEU A 2 9.09 -14.88 7.05
CA LEU A 2 8.31 -15.07 5.81
C LEU A 2 7.79 -13.73 5.23
N ALA A 3 7.24 -12.84 6.05
CA ALA A 3 6.76 -11.53 5.60
C ALA A 3 7.87 -10.68 4.94
N LYS A 4 9.10 -10.70 5.50
CA LYS A 4 10.27 -10.04 4.91
C LYS A 4 10.62 -10.62 3.54
N VAL A 5 10.58 -11.94 3.40
CA VAL A 5 10.86 -12.63 2.12
C VAL A 5 9.81 -12.24 1.07
N ILE A 6 8.53 -12.26 1.42
CA ILE A 6 7.44 -11.85 0.52
C ILE A 6 7.62 -10.40 0.09
N ALA A 7 7.80 -9.48 1.04
CA ALA A 7 7.98 -8.06 0.75
C ALA A 7 9.20 -7.82 -0.16
N LYS A 8 10.34 -8.47 0.13
CA LYS A 8 11.57 -8.33 -0.68
C LYS A 8 11.36 -8.79 -2.12
N GLN A 9 10.73 -9.95 -2.32
CA GLN A 9 10.49 -10.48 -3.67
C GLN A 9 9.47 -9.66 -4.44
N THR A 10 8.37 -9.24 -3.80
CA THR A 10 7.37 -8.35 -4.41
C THR A 10 7.99 -7.02 -4.84
N LEU A 11 8.76 -6.37 -3.95
CA LEU A 11 9.43 -5.11 -4.27
C LEU A 11 10.50 -5.30 -5.36
N THR A 12 11.22 -6.43 -5.38
CA THR A 12 12.17 -6.72 -6.47
C THR A 12 11.46 -6.85 -7.82
N GLY A 13 10.31 -7.53 -7.85
CA GLY A 13 9.48 -7.61 -9.05
C GLY A 13 8.97 -6.24 -9.51
N LEU A 14 8.43 -5.44 -8.60
CA LEU A 14 7.95 -4.08 -8.90
C LEU A 14 9.07 -3.16 -9.41
N SER A 15 10.26 -3.24 -8.78
CA SER A 15 11.46 -2.52 -9.23
C SER A 15 11.80 -2.85 -10.69
N PHE A 16 11.75 -4.12 -11.06
CA PHE A 16 11.98 -4.56 -12.44
C PHE A 16 10.96 -3.94 -13.40
N LEU A 17 9.67 -3.93 -13.05
CA LEU A 17 8.62 -3.34 -13.89
C LEU A 17 8.82 -1.84 -14.07
N HIS A 18 9.07 -1.10 -12.98
CA HIS A 18 9.31 0.34 -13.03
C HIS A 18 10.53 0.69 -13.89
N LYS A 19 11.61 -0.12 -13.83
CA LYS A 19 12.79 0.05 -14.69
C LYS A 19 12.47 -0.07 -16.18
N HIS A 20 11.43 -0.82 -16.53
CA HIS A 20 10.96 -0.98 -17.91
C HIS A 20 9.79 -0.06 -18.25
N ASN A 21 9.54 0.97 -17.42
CA ASN A 21 8.43 1.92 -17.58
C ASN A 21 7.05 1.25 -17.58
N ILE A 22 6.91 0.15 -16.85
CA ILE A 22 5.63 -0.56 -16.68
C ILE A 22 5.08 -0.22 -15.30
N ALA A 23 3.88 0.35 -15.28
CA ALA A 23 3.07 0.45 -14.08
C ALA A 23 2.17 -0.79 -13.98
N HIS A 24 2.19 -1.45 -12.81
CA HIS A 24 1.28 -2.55 -12.52
C HIS A 24 0.00 -1.99 -11.88
N ALA A 25 -1.13 -2.29 -12.49
CA ALA A 25 -2.45 -1.94 -11.97
C ALA A 25 -3.28 -3.23 -11.85
N GLU A 26 -4.04 -3.31 -10.76
CA GLU A 26 -4.96 -4.42 -10.53
C GLU A 26 -6.33 -4.11 -11.17
N PRO A 27 -6.95 -5.08 -11.87
CA PRO A 27 -8.36 -4.98 -12.24
C PRO A 27 -9.25 -4.93 -10.99
N ASN A 28 -10.50 -4.50 -11.19
CA ASN A 28 -11.53 -4.45 -10.15
C ASN A 28 -11.52 -5.70 -9.25
N LEU A 29 -11.71 -5.50 -7.94
CA LEU A 29 -11.92 -6.58 -7.00
C LEU A 29 -13.03 -7.50 -7.54
N PRO A 30 -12.85 -8.83 -7.51
CA PRO A 30 -13.95 -9.74 -7.80
C PRO A 30 -15.17 -9.37 -6.95
N ALA A 31 -16.37 -9.39 -7.54
CA ALA A 31 -17.62 -9.07 -6.83
C ALA A 31 -17.97 -10.06 -5.70
N TYR A 32 -17.12 -11.05 -5.47
CA TYR A 32 -17.27 -12.09 -4.47
C TYR A 32 -15.90 -12.45 -3.87
N LEU A 33 -15.89 -12.78 -2.58
CA LEU A 33 -14.69 -13.30 -1.93
C LEU A 33 -14.53 -14.78 -2.30
N VAL A 34 -13.39 -15.12 -2.91
CA VAL A 34 -12.97 -16.52 -3.06
C VAL A 34 -12.43 -16.97 -1.70
N ARG A 35 -13.00 -18.02 -1.12
CA ARG A 35 -12.42 -18.63 0.09
C ARG A 35 -10.99 -19.09 -0.22
N PRO A 36 -10.03 -18.86 0.69
CA PRO A 36 -8.67 -19.34 0.51
C PRO A 36 -8.67 -20.84 0.20
N ALA A 37 -7.95 -21.25 -0.85
CA ALA A 37 -7.73 -22.66 -1.11
C ALA A 37 -6.78 -23.21 -0.04
N SER A 38 -7.24 -24.19 0.74
CA SER A 38 -6.41 -24.89 1.72
C SER A 38 -5.62 -25.99 1.03
N TYR A 39 -4.33 -25.76 0.86
CA TYR A 39 -3.41 -26.79 0.41
C TYR A 39 -2.69 -27.41 1.61
N PRO A 40 -2.54 -28.75 1.70
CA PRO A 40 -1.75 -29.40 2.73
C PRO A 40 -0.24 -29.27 2.43
N ILE A 41 0.23 -28.03 2.33
CA ILE A 41 1.63 -27.70 2.06
C ILE A 41 2.25 -27.23 3.36
N ASN A 42 3.44 -27.75 3.68
CA ASN A 42 4.26 -27.15 4.72
C ASN A 42 4.73 -25.78 4.24
N ILE A 43 3.98 -24.75 4.66
CA ILE A 43 4.19 -23.33 4.29
C ILE A 43 5.61 -22.88 4.64
N LYS A 44 6.24 -23.44 5.67
CA LYS A 44 7.61 -23.05 6.05
C LYS A 44 8.70 -23.60 5.13
N SER A 45 8.44 -24.67 4.40
CA SER A 45 9.44 -25.35 3.57
C SER A 45 9.24 -25.19 2.06
N SER A 46 8.22 -24.44 1.62
CA SER A 46 7.80 -24.41 0.19
C SER A 46 7.74 -23.02 -0.44
N PHE A 47 7.99 -21.95 0.32
CA PHE A 47 7.94 -20.58 -0.18
C PHE A 47 9.32 -20.06 -0.57
N ASP A 48 9.94 -20.71 -1.57
CA ASP A 48 11.24 -20.26 -2.10
C ASP A 48 11.06 -19.08 -3.07
N THR A 49 9.89 -18.94 -3.70
CA THR A 49 9.68 -17.93 -4.75
C THR A 49 8.25 -17.37 -4.73
N ILE A 50 8.16 -16.04 -4.75
CA ILE A 50 6.94 -15.24 -4.96
C ILE A 50 7.01 -14.61 -6.35
N LYS A 51 5.90 -14.59 -7.08
CA LYS A 51 5.80 -13.96 -8.40
C LYS A 51 4.61 -13.01 -8.46
N ILE A 52 4.82 -11.86 -9.08
CA ILE A 52 3.74 -10.94 -9.47
C ILE A 52 3.07 -11.53 -10.70
N VAL A 53 1.75 -11.57 -10.69
CA VAL A 53 0.91 -12.11 -11.77
C VAL A 53 -0.17 -11.10 -12.13
N HIS A 54 -0.99 -11.41 -13.15
CA HIS A 54 -2.10 -10.58 -13.63
C HIS A 54 -1.67 -9.19 -14.15
N PHE A 55 -1.14 -9.16 -15.38
CA PHE A 55 -0.74 -7.93 -16.07
C PHE A 55 -1.85 -7.32 -16.96
N GLY A 56 -3.10 -7.80 -16.85
CA GLY A 56 -4.20 -7.43 -17.75
C GLY A 56 -4.63 -5.96 -17.69
N GLN A 57 -4.16 -5.21 -16.68
CA GLN A 57 -4.36 -3.76 -16.54
C GLN A 57 -3.03 -3.02 -16.32
N SER A 58 -1.89 -3.68 -16.57
CA SER A 58 -0.60 -3.00 -16.60
C SER A 58 -0.47 -2.15 -17.86
N PHE A 59 0.22 -1.03 -17.76
CA PHE A 59 0.39 -0.10 -18.86
C PHE A 59 1.81 0.46 -18.87
N PHE A 60 2.26 0.91 -20.04
CA PHE A 60 3.51 1.65 -20.15
C PHE A 60 3.28 3.11 -19.77
N ASN A 61 4.28 3.76 -19.17
CA ASN A 61 4.16 5.16 -18.74
C ASN A 61 3.78 6.13 -19.88
N ASN A 62 4.13 5.82 -21.13
CA ASN A 62 3.80 6.59 -22.33
C ASN A 62 2.47 6.18 -22.98
N ASP A 63 1.79 5.16 -22.44
CA ASP A 63 0.51 4.63 -22.90
C ASP A 63 -0.42 4.41 -21.70
N SER A 64 -0.52 5.44 -20.86
CA SER A 64 -1.37 5.40 -19.66
C SER A 64 -2.85 5.41 -20.06
N PRO A 65 -3.69 4.56 -19.46
CA PRO A 65 -5.13 4.61 -19.72
C PRO A 65 -5.71 5.93 -19.19
N GLY A 66 -6.74 6.43 -19.87
CA GLY A 66 -7.48 7.63 -19.44
C GLY A 66 -8.39 7.40 -18.23
N ALA A 67 -8.62 6.14 -17.85
CA ALA A 67 -9.42 5.76 -16.69
C ALA A 67 -8.76 4.58 -15.96
N PHE A 68 -8.78 4.62 -14.63
CA PHE A 68 -8.23 3.57 -13.78
C PHE A 68 -9.36 2.72 -13.19
N HIS A 69 -9.27 1.41 -13.36
CA HIS A 69 -10.20 0.43 -12.77
C HIS A 69 -9.73 -0.10 -11.41
N THR A 70 -8.76 0.57 -10.80
CA THR A 70 -8.28 0.24 -9.46
C THR A 70 -9.43 0.43 -8.45
N PRO A 71 -9.71 -0.55 -7.58
CA PRO A 71 -10.69 -0.41 -6.52
C PRO A 71 -10.40 0.80 -5.63
N LEU A 72 -11.45 1.46 -5.13
CA LEU A 72 -11.34 2.74 -4.42
C LEU A 72 -10.28 2.72 -3.29
N TYR A 73 -10.27 1.68 -2.45
CA TYR A 73 -9.35 1.56 -1.32
C TYR A 73 -7.88 1.36 -1.70
N TYR A 74 -7.59 1.06 -2.97
CA TYR A 74 -6.23 0.91 -3.50
C TYR A 74 -5.85 2.05 -4.46
N ARG A 75 -6.73 3.03 -4.69
CA ARG A 75 -6.41 4.18 -5.53
C ARG A 75 -5.41 5.09 -4.83
N ALA A 76 -4.44 5.58 -5.60
CA ALA A 76 -3.54 6.61 -5.10
C ALA A 76 -4.28 7.95 -4.94
N PRO A 77 -3.84 8.81 -4.00
CA PRO A 77 -4.41 10.15 -3.77
C PRO A 77 -4.62 10.97 -5.06
N GLU A 78 -3.65 10.97 -5.97
CA GLU A 78 -3.71 11.71 -7.24
C GLU A 78 -4.81 11.24 -8.18
N ILE A 79 -5.20 9.96 -8.11
CA ILE A 79 -6.33 9.43 -8.87
C ILE A 79 -7.63 9.91 -8.21
N ILE A 80 -7.73 9.81 -6.88
CA ILE A 80 -8.90 10.25 -6.10
C ILE A 80 -9.21 11.74 -6.34
N PHE A 81 -8.18 12.59 -6.28
CA PHE A 81 -8.34 14.03 -6.49
C PHE A 81 -8.64 14.36 -7.96
N ASN A 82 -8.24 13.53 -8.93
CA ASN A 82 -8.60 13.75 -10.33
C ASN A 82 -10.04 13.31 -10.66
N ASP A 83 -10.56 12.28 -9.98
CA ASP A 83 -11.91 11.73 -10.21
C ASP A 83 -13.04 12.68 -9.76
N ASN A 84 -12.74 13.75 -8.99
CA ASN A 84 -13.70 14.73 -8.45
C ASN A 84 -14.85 14.10 -7.62
N VAL A 85 -14.69 12.87 -7.13
CA VAL A 85 -15.68 12.19 -6.29
C VAL A 85 -15.40 12.48 -4.81
N ASP A 86 -16.46 12.61 -4.00
CA ASP A 86 -16.36 12.84 -2.56
C ASP A 86 -15.87 11.57 -1.83
N HIS A 87 -14.56 11.51 -1.58
CA HIS A 87 -13.87 10.40 -0.91
C HIS A 87 -13.21 10.82 0.40
N ARG A 88 -13.78 11.81 1.10
CA ARG A 88 -13.21 12.41 2.30
C ARG A 88 -12.83 11.47 3.44
N ILE A 89 -13.61 10.39 3.67
CA ILE A 89 -13.24 9.37 4.68
C ILE A 89 -11.90 8.71 4.30
N LEU A 90 -11.74 8.35 3.03
CA LEU A 90 -10.51 7.72 2.53
C LEU A 90 -9.33 8.69 2.57
N VAL A 91 -9.53 9.95 2.18
CA VAL A 91 -8.48 10.97 2.25
C VAL A 91 -8.04 11.24 3.70
N SER A 92 -8.98 11.30 4.66
CA SER A 92 -8.63 11.41 6.09
C SER A 92 -7.80 10.23 6.57
N GLN A 93 -8.17 9.00 6.19
CA GLN A 93 -7.38 7.80 6.51
C GLN A 93 -5.99 7.86 5.90
N MET A 94 -5.85 8.31 4.65
CA MET A 94 -4.54 8.48 3.99
C MET A 94 -3.65 9.50 4.71
N LEU A 95 -4.20 10.64 5.11
CA LEU A 95 -3.47 11.66 5.88
C LEU A 95 -2.94 11.10 7.19
N GLU A 96 -3.80 10.37 7.90
CA GLU A 96 -3.45 9.76 9.17
C GLU A 96 -2.38 8.66 9.03
N MET A 97 -2.52 7.77 8.05
CA MET A 97 -1.57 6.68 7.84
C MET A 97 -0.20 7.19 7.37
N SER A 98 -0.18 8.23 6.54
CA SER A 98 1.06 8.83 6.03
C SER A 98 1.71 9.81 7.02
N GLY A 99 0.91 10.45 7.88
CA GLY A 99 1.34 11.59 8.68
C GLY A 99 1.56 12.87 7.86
N ASP A 100 1.05 12.93 6.63
CA ASP A 100 1.22 14.07 5.73
C ASP A 100 0.17 15.17 5.97
N THR A 101 0.41 16.33 5.37
CA THR A 101 -0.60 17.37 5.17
C THR A 101 -1.13 17.34 3.73
N ILE A 102 -2.31 17.92 3.50
CA ILE A 102 -2.87 18.06 2.16
C ILE A 102 -1.96 18.96 1.29
N PRO A 103 -1.48 18.49 0.12
CA PRO A 103 -0.72 19.30 -0.82
C PRO A 103 -1.51 20.53 -1.31
N ASP A 104 -0.82 21.65 -1.54
CA ASP A 104 -1.44 22.94 -1.93
C ASP A 104 -2.42 22.82 -3.09
N ARG A 105 -2.06 22.07 -4.13
CA ARG A 105 -2.92 21.86 -5.32
C ARG A 105 -4.28 21.22 -5.01
N TRP A 106 -4.39 20.49 -3.90
CA TRP A 106 -5.59 19.77 -3.48
C TRP A 106 -6.34 20.46 -2.33
N GLN A 107 -5.78 21.50 -1.71
CA GLN A 107 -6.41 22.19 -0.58
C GLN A 107 -7.81 22.70 -0.92
N LYS A 108 -7.99 23.38 -2.06
CA LYS A 108 -9.30 23.90 -2.48
C LYS A 108 -10.34 22.79 -2.62
N GLN A 109 -9.96 21.67 -3.23
CA GLN A 109 -10.84 20.52 -3.43
C GLN A 109 -11.14 19.81 -2.11
N TRP A 110 -10.13 19.65 -1.25
CA TRP A 110 -10.30 19.12 0.10
C TRP A 110 -11.27 19.95 0.94
N HIS A 111 -11.14 21.29 0.94
CA HIS A 111 -12.06 22.18 1.64
C HIS A 111 -13.51 22.03 1.14
N ALA A 112 -13.71 21.83 -0.17
CA ALA A 112 -15.04 21.58 -0.71
C ALA A 112 -15.65 20.26 -0.20
N MET A 113 -14.85 19.18 -0.12
CA MET A 113 -15.27 17.87 0.40
C MET A 113 -15.53 17.90 1.92
N ASN A 114 -14.65 18.54 2.67
CA ASN A 114 -14.66 18.55 4.14
C ASN A 114 -15.70 19.51 4.74
N SER A 115 -16.35 20.34 3.93
CA SER A 115 -17.39 21.30 4.38
C SER A 115 -18.62 20.67 5.05
N LYS A 116 -18.82 19.35 4.94
CA LYS A 116 -19.86 18.63 5.69
C LYS A 116 -19.18 17.72 6.72
N GLN A 117 -19.25 18.14 7.98
CA GLN A 117 -18.65 17.56 9.19
C GLN A 117 -18.47 16.03 9.14
N LEU A 118 -17.23 15.57 9.33
CA LEU A 118 -16.89 14.16 9.57
C LEU A 118 -17.39 13.79 10.97
N ARG A 119 -18.18 12.70 11.07
CA ARG A 119 -18.53 12.11 12.37
C ARG A 119 -17.27 11.52 13.00
N ASP A 120 -17.21 11.56 14.34
CA ASP A 120 -16.13 11.03 15.19
C ASP A 120 -15.72 9.62 14.74
N TYR A 121 -14.71 9.53 13.89
CA TYR A 121 -14.04 8.28 13.58
C TYR A 121 -12.82 8.24 14.48
N GLU A 122 -12.62 7.14 15.21
CA GLU A 122 -11.38 6.96 15.97
C GLU A 122 -10.22 6.86 14.98
N HIS A 123 -9.48 7.95 14.93
CA HIS A 123 -8.32 8.13 14.11
C HIS A 123 -7.14 7.41 14.78
N ARG A 124 -6.56 6.42 14.09
CA ARG A 124 -5.35 5.71 14.50
C ARG A 124 -4.20 5.81 13.48
N SER A 125 -3.00 6.13 13.96
CA SER A 125 -1.76 6.11 13.16
C SER A 125 -1.44 4.74 12.56
N LEU A 126 -0.69 4.70 11.46
CA LEU A 126 -0.26 3.45 10.81
C LEU A 126 0.49 2.52 11.78
N GLN A 127 1.42 3.06 12.57
CA GLN A 127 2.22 2.28 13.50
C GLN A 127 1.35 1.65 14.59
N SER A 128 0.42 2.42 15.18
CA SER A 128 -0.55 1.91 16.15
C SER A 128 -1.47 0.84 15.55
N GLY A 129 -1.79 0.94 14.26
CA GLY A 129 -2.54 -0.08 13.53
C GLY A 129 -1.75 -1.38 13.39
N PHE A 130 -0.47 -1.31 12.99
CA PHE A 130 0.37 -2.50 12.93
C PHE A 130 0.56 -3.16 14.29
N GLU A 131 0.75 -2.38 15.36
CA GLU A 131 0.96 -2.95 16.68
C GLU A 131 -0.27 -3.69 17.22
N GLU A 132 -1.48 -3.17 16.99
CA GLU A 132 -2.71 -3.89 17.35
C GLU A 132 -2.87 -5.19 16.56
N VAL A 133 -2.60 -5.18 15.25
CA VAL A 133 -2.77 -6.39 14.45
C VAL A 133 -1.79 -7.48 14.85
N TYR A 134 -0.53 -7.13 15.14
CA TYR A 134 0.56 -8.08 15.36
C TYR A 134 0.83 -8.42 16.84
N PHE A 135 0.50 -7.55 17.80
CA PHE A 135 0.74 -7.77 19.23
C PHE A 135 -0.54 -7.99 20.05
N ASP A 136 -1.58 -8.48 19.39
CA ASP A 136 -2.77 -9.03 20.04
C ASP A 136 -2.39 -10.25 20.90
N GLU A 137 -2.86 -10.28 22.16
CA GLU A 137 -2.54 -11.31 23.15
C GLU A 137 -2.96 -12.72 22.72
N GLU A 138 -3.93 -12.82 21.81
CA GLU A 138 -4.42 -14.10 21.28
C GLU A 138 -3.57 -14.66 20.12
N LYS A 139 -2.62 -13.87 19.58
CA LYS A 139 -1.85 -14.24 18.39
C LYS A 139 -0.44 -14.71 18.70
N LYS A 140 0.04 -15.67 17.90
CA LYS A 140 1.43 -16.09 17.92
C LYS A 140 2.30 -14.98 17.34
N GLN A 141 3.18 -14.42 18.17
CA GLN A 141 4.16 -13.41 17.73
C GLN A 141 5.22 -14.07 16.85
N ASP A 142 5.09 -13.92 15.53
CA ASP A 142 6.03 -14.43 14.53
C ASP A 142 6.91 -13.30 13.93
N VAL A 143 6.68 -12.06 14.35
CA VAL A 143 7.40 -10.85 13.95
C VAL A 143 7.84 -10.08 15.19
N SER A 144 9.09 -9.59 15.21
CA SER A 144 9.58 -8.77 16.33
C SER A 144 8.97 -7.37 16.31
N ARG A 145 8.94 -6.70 17.47
CA ARG A 145 8.48 -5.30 17.57
C ARG A 145 9.36 -4.37 16.75
N GLU A 146 10.67 -4.61 16.74
CA GLU A 146 11.64 -3.88 15.95
C GLU A 146 11.38 -4.02 14.44
N ASP A 147 11.05 -5.24 13.98
CA ASP A 147 10.66 -5.46 12.59
C ASP A 147 9.38 -4.71 12.24
N ILE A 148 8.36 -4.73 13.11
CA ILE A 148 7.10 -4.02 12.88
C ILE A 148 7.32 -2.50 12.81
N ILE A 149 8.11 -1.93 13.73
CA ILE A 149 8.48 -0.51 13.68
C ILE A 149 9.17 -0.18 12.37
N ARG A 150 10.10 -1.04 11.91
CA ARG A 150 10.82 -0.77 10.65
C ARG A 150 9.91 -0.89 9.44
N VAL A 151 9.02 -1.87 9.41
CA VAL A 151 7.97 -1.99 8.38
C VAL A 151 7.08 -0.75 8.36
N GLY A 152 6.69 -0.23 9.52
CA GLY A 152 5.96 1.03 9.66
C GLY A 152 6.66 2.18 8.92
N VAL A 153 7.93 2.41 9.21
CA VAL A 153 8.75 3.45 8.55
C VAL A 153 8.80 3.25 7.04
N LEU A 154 9.04 2.01 6.58
CA LEU A 154 9.14 1.70 5.15
C LEU A 154 7.82 1.93 4.41
N VAL A 155 6.70 1.46 4.97
CA VAL A 155 5.37 1.65 4.38
C VAL A 155 4.99 3.12 4.37
N SER A 156 5.16 3.85 5.48
CA SER A 156 4.91 5.30 5.54
C SER A 156 5.70 6.08 4.49
N SER A 157 6.91 5.64 4.15
CA SER A 157 7.70 6.27 3.09
C SER A 157 7.12 6.09 1.68
N MET A 158 6.37 5.00 1.43
CA MET A 158 5.78 4.68 0.13
C MET A 158 4.38 5.28 -0.06
N ILE A 159 3.63 5.53 1.03
CA ILE A 159 2.21 5.96 0.98
C ILE A 159 2.01 7.47 1.09
N ARG A 160 3.03 8.27 0.74
CA ARG A 160 2.95 9.74 0.79
C ARG A 160 1.84 10.27 -0.11
N LEU A 161 1.17 11.35 0.31
CA LEU A 161 0.15 11.99 -0.50
C LEU A 161 0.74 12.57 -1.78
N GLU A 162 1.87 13.25 -1.65
CA GLU A 162 2.60 13.81 -2.77
C GLU A 162 3.42 12.70 -3.47
N PRO A 163 3.11 12.34 -4.75
CA PRO A 163 3.83 11.23 -5.40
C PRO A 163 5.33 11.46 -5.53
N SER A 164 5.77 12.71 -5.69
CA SER A 164 7.17 13.05 -5.88
C SER A 164 8.04 12.83 -4.64
N VAL A 165 7.45 12.72 -3.44
CA VAL A 165 8.18 12.45 -2.19
C VAL A 165 8.02 11.01 -1.71
N ARG A 166 7.25 10.17 -2.43
CA ARG A 166 7.19 8.73 -2.15
C ARG A 166 8.56 8.10 -2.37
N ALA A 167 8.98 7.27 -1.43
CA ALA A 167 10.17 6.46 -1.62
C ALA A 167 9.96 5.51 -2.81
N SER A 168 10.92 5.48 -3.72
CA SER A 168 10.91 4.50 -4.79
C SER A 168 11.11 3.10 -4.22
N VAL A 169 10.58 2.08 -4.91
CA VAL A 169 10.80 0.68 -4.55
C VAL A 169 12.30 0.35 -4.48
N ASN A 170 13.12 0.94 -5.36
CA ASN A 170 14.57 0.79 -5.31
C ASN A 170 15.16 1.35 -4.02
N THR A 171 14.73 2.53 -3.58
CA THR A 171 15.17 3.15 -2.33
C THR A 171 14.80 2.27 -1.14
N VAL A 172 13.56 1.77 -1.08
CA VAL A 172 13.07 0.91 -0.01
C VAL A 172 13.87 -0.40 0.06
N LEU A 173 14.21 -1.01 -1.08
CA LEU A 173 15.00 -2.23 -1.11
C LEU A 173 16.43 -2.07 -0.57
N GLN A 174 16.99 -0.86 -0.59
CA GLN A 174 18.32 -0.59 -0.02
C GLN A 174 18.31 -0.49 1.50
N ASP A 175 17.13 -0.54 2.14
CA ASP A 175 17.03 -0.48 3.59
C ASP A 175 17.77 -1.64 4.26
N ALA A 176 18.49 -1.34 5.35
CA ALA A 176 19.21 -2.34 6.13
C ALA A 176 18.32 -3.51 6.56
N TRP A 177 17.02 -3.28 6.75
CA TRP A 177 16.05 -4.32 7.09
C TRP A 177 15.95 -5.43 6.04
N PHE A 178 16.09 -5.09 4.75
CA PHE A 178 16.11 -6.03 3.62
C PHE A 178 17.50 -6.59 3.31
N GLN A 179 18.56 -5.91 3.75
CA GLN A 179 19.94 -6.33 3.58
C GLN A 179 20.43 -7.28 4.68
N ALA A 180 19.83 -7.20 5.87
CA ALA A 180 20.05 -8.14 6.95
C ALA A 180 19.62 -9.56 6.53
N SER A 181 20.43 -10.56 6.90
CA SER A 181 20.19 -11.98 6.65
C SER A 181 19.04 -12.53 7.50
#